data_AF-A0A345GVG4-F1
#
_entry.id   AF-A0A345GVG4-F1
#
_cell.length_a   1.000
_cell.length_b   1.000
_cell.length_c   1.000
_cell.angle_alpha   90.00
_cell.angle_beta   90.00
_cell.angle_gamma   90.00
#
_symmetry.space_group_name_H-M   'P 1'
#
loop_
_entity.id
_entity.type
_entity.pdbx_description
1 polymer ?
#
loop_
_entity_poly.entity_id
_entity_poly.type
_entity_poly.pdbx_seq_one_letter_code
_entity_poly.pdbx_strand_id
1 'polypeptide(L)' 'MVITNSKNLIGEIQLHYKKQQNIELEKITSSQQVNDCIRKFFPVDQINHRERMYALYLNNSNRITGYYQYIPLMP' A
#
# COMPACT_ATOMS: atom_id res chain seq x y z
N MET A 1 12.56 51.50 -9.24
CA MET A 1 13.36 50.33 -8.83
C MET A 1 12.50 49.53 -7.86
N VAL A 2 11.85 48.48 -8.36
CA VAL A 2 10.95 47.64 -7.54
C VAL A 2 11.81 46.57 -6.90
N ILE A 3 11.94 46.62 -5.57
CA ILE A 3 12.64 45.59 -4.79
C ILE A 3 11.62 44.51 -4.48
N THR A 4 11.69 43.39 -5.22
CA THR A 4 10.80 42.24 -4.99
C THR A 4 11.36 41.41 -3.84
N ASN A 5 10.69 41.45 -2.68
CA ASN A 5 11.05 40.69 -1.49
C ASN A 5 10.61 39.22 -1.67
N SER A 6 11.55 38.37 -2.09
CA SER A 6 11.37 36.93 -2.30
C SER A 6 11.34 36.18 -0.97
N LYS A 7 10.24 36.29 -0.19
CA LYS A 7 10.15 35.65 1.13
C LYS A 7 9.12 34.54 1.33
N ASN A 8 8.23 34.24 0.39
CA ASN A 8 7.16 33.26 0.64
C ASN A 8 6.96 32.28 -0.53
N LEU A 9 7.90 31.35 -0.72
CA LEU A 9 7.75 30.24 -1.68
C LEU A 9 7.95 28.87 -1.02
N ILE A 10 7.62 28.76 0.27
CA ILE A 10 7.44 27.47 0.94
C ILE A 10 5.95 27.20 0.91
N GLY A 11 5.49 26.44 -0.09
CA GLY A 11 4.13 25.93 -0.12
C GLY A 11 3.94 24.94 1.02
N GLU A 12 3.06 25.25 1.96
CA GLU A 12 2.69 24.32 3.02
C GLU A 12 1.93 23.14 2.40
N ILE A 13 2.52 21.94 2.46
CA ILE A 13 1.84 20.71 2.02
C ILE A 13 1.10 20.16 3.23
N GLN A 14 -0.21 20.42 3.31
CA GLN A 14 -1.07 19.81 4.31
C GLN A 14 -1.55 18.44 3.81
N LEU A 15 -1.02 17.37 4.41
CA LEU A 15 -1.46 16.00 4.16
C LEU A 15 -2.64 15.66 5.08
N HIS A 16 -3.85 15.68 4.53
CA HIS A 16 -5.04 15.22 5.25
C HIS A 16 -5.21 13.70 5.08
N TYR A 17 -4.81 12.93 6.09
CA TYR A 17 -5.08 11.49 6.11
C TYR A 17 -6.57 11.24 6.35
N LYS A 18 -7.32 10.97 5.28
CA LYS A 18 -8.68 10.42 5.39
C LYS A 18 -8.58 8.91 5.64
N LYS A 19 -8.76 8.50 6.89
CA LYS A 19 -8.95 7.09 7.24
C LYS A 19 -10.25 6.61 6.57
N GLN A 20 -10.15 5.71 5.61
CA GLN A 20 -11.30 5.15 4.92
C GLN A 20 -12.09 4.29 5.93
N GLN A 21 -13.25 4.78 6.36
CA GLN A 21 -13.96 4.29 7.57
C GLN A 21 -14.57 2.88 7.44
N ASN A 22 -14.48 2.22 6.29
CA ASN A 22 -15.14 0.94 6.03
C ASN A 22 -14.28 -0.04 5.24
N ILE A 23 -12.97 -0.04 5.46
CA ILE A 23 -12.18 -1.20 5.04
C ILE A 23 -12.37 -2.25 6.15
N GLU A 24 -13.39 -3.10 5.99
CA GLU A 24 -13.48 -4.30 6.81
C GLU A 24 -12.19 -5.09 6.59
N LEU A 25 -11.34 -5.11 7.62
CA LEU A 25 -10.09 -5.85 7.58
C LEU A 25 -10.43 -7.34 7.55
N GLU A 26 -10.34 -7.92 6.35
CA GLU A 26 -10.68 -9.31 6.05
C GLU A 26 -9.93 -10.23 7.03
N LYS A 27 -10.68 -11.07 7.75
CA LYS A 27 -10.11 -12.02 8.71
C LYS A 27 -9.66 -13.26 7.95
N ILE A 28 -8.40 -13.60 8.09
CA ILE A 28 -7.79 -14.79 7.52
C ILE A 28 -7.89 -15.95 8.51
N THR A 29 -8.39 -17.06 8.01
CA THR A 29 -8.53 -18.34 8.72
C THR A 29 -7.96 -19.51 7.92
N SER A 30 -7.68 -19.32 6.62
CA SER A 30 -7.07 -20.34 5.76
C SER A 30 -6.11 -19.74 4.74
N SER A 31 -5.21 -20.58 4.22
CA SER A 31 -4.31 -20.22 3.12
C SER A 31 -5.08 -19.85 1.84
N GLN A 32 -6.25 -20.47 1.61
CA GLN A 32 -7.11 -20.14 0.48
C GLN A 32 -7.56 -18.67 0.53
N GLN A 33 -7.97 -18.18 1.69
CA GLN A 33 -8.38 -16.77 1.86
C GLN A 33 -7.22 -15.80 1.60
N VAL A 34 -5.99 -16.18 1.96
CA VAL A 34 -4.79 -15.38 1.62
C VAL A 34 -4.62 -15.31 0.11
N ASN A 35 -4.71 -16.45 -0.59
CA ASN A 35 -4.58 -16.52 -2.04
C ASN A 35 -5.67 -15.68 -2.74
N ASP A 36 -6.92 -15.78 -2.29
CA ASP A 36 -8.04 -15.02 -2.85
C ASP A 36 -7.86 -13.52 -2.61
N CYS A 37 -7.37 -13.13 -1.44
CA CYS A 37 -7.09 -11.74 -1.11
C CYS A 37 -5.97 -11.15 -1.98
N ILE A 38 -4.82 -11.83 -2.10
CA ILE A 38 -3.68 -11.36 -2.90
C ILE A 38 -4.07 -11.19 -4.37
N ARG A 39 -4.89 -12.10 -4.92
CA ARG A 39 -5.35 -12.03 -6.32
C ARG A 39 -6.26 -10.83 -6.62
N LYS A 40 -6.92 -10.24 -5.63
CA LYS A 40 -7.70 -8.99 -5.81
C LYS A 40 -6.80 -7.80 -6.14
N PHE A 41 -5.60 -7.76 -5.56
CA PHE A 41 -4.64 -6.66 -5.75
C PHE A 41 -3.70 -6.91 -6.93
N PHE A 42 -3.45 -8.18 -7.25
CA PHE A 42 -2.52 -8.60 -8.29
C PHE A 42 -3.23 -9.55 -9.26
N PRO A 43 -3.86 -9.03 -10.33
CA PRO A 43 -4.54 -9.84 -11.33
C PRO A 43 -3.58 -10.88 -11.89
N VAL A 44 -4.07 -12.11 -12.06
CA VAL A 44 -3.28 -13.23 -12.58
C VAL A 44 -2.66 -12.88 -13.93
N ASP A 45 -3.39 -12.11 -14.73
CA ASP A 45 -3.02 -11.65 -16.07
C ASP A 45 -1.81 -10.69 -16.06
N GLN A 46 -1.53 -10.06 -14.91
CA GLN A 46 -0.38 -9.18 -14.69
C GLN A 46 0.79 -9.89 -13.98
N ILE A 47 0.62 -11.16 -13.62
CA ILE A 47 1.72 -12.01 -13.14
C ILE A 47 2.55 -12.35 -14.37
N ASN A 48 3.47 -11.45 -14.72
CA ASN A 48 4.52 -11.70 -15.70
C ASN A 48 5.37 -12.92 -15.29
N HIS A 49 6.28 -13.38 -16.16
CA HIS A 49 7.31 -14.38 -15.86
C HIS A 49 8.32 -13.99 -14.76
N ARG A 50 8.02 -12.98 -13.95
CA ARG A 50 8.87 -12.50 -12.85
C ARG A 50 8.29 -12.97 -11.52
N GLU A 51 9.13 -13.64 -10.75
CA GLU A 51 8.81 -13.97 -9.37
C GLU A 51 8.68 -12.69 -8.53
N ARG A 52 7.70 -12.70 -7.61
CA ARG A 52 7.47 -11.62 -6.65
C ARG A 52 7.22 -12.24 -5.29
N MET A 53 7.71 -11.59 -4.25
CA MET A 53 7.45 -11.97 -2.86
C MET A 53 6.58 -10.90 -2.21
N TYR A 54 5.57 -11.33 -1.47
CA TYR A 54 4.67 -10.47 -0.73
C TYR A 54 4.64 -10.86 0.74
N ALA A 55 4.62 -9.87 1.62
CA ALA A 55 4.38 -10.04 3.04
C ALA A 55 3.01 -9.46 3.39
N LEU A 56 2.13 -10.27 3.97
CA LEU A 56 0.82 -9.82 4.46
C LEU A 56 0.93 -9.57 5.96
N TYR A 57 0.54 -8.39 6.41
CA TYR A 57 0.55 -8.04 7.82
C TYR A 57 -0.81 -8.33 8.43
N LEU A 58 -0.81 -9.05 9.54
CA LEU A 58 -2.00 -9.42 10.29
C LEU A 58 -1.92 -8.83 11.70
N ASN A 59 -3.07 -8.47 12.26
CA ASN A 59 -3.16 -8.21 13.71
C ASN A 59 -3.37 -9.52 14.49
N ASN A 60 -3.42 -9.42 15.83
CA ASN A 60 -3.61 -10.56 16.74
C ASN A 60 -4.94 -11.31 16.56
N SER A 61 -5.88 -10.79 15.75
CA SER A 61 -7.14 -11.45 15.39
C SER A 61 -7.12 -12.04 13.97
N ASN A 62 -5.94 -12.17 13.37
CA ASN A 62 -5.71 -12.58 11.98
C ASN A 62 -6.41 -11.70 10.94
N ARG A 63 -6.64 -10.42 11.26
CA ARG A 63 -7.20 -9.46 10.29
C ARG A 63 -6.08 -8.73 9.57
N ILE A 64 -6.22 -8.59 8.26
CA ILE A 64 -5.23 -7.91 7.42
C ILE A 64 -5.12 -6.45 7.82
N THR A 65 -3.91 -5.98 8.13
CA THR A 65 -3.63 -4.57 8.41
C THR A 65 -2.90 -3.88 7.25
N GLY A 66 -2.31 -4.65 6.35
CA GLY A 66 -1.64 -4.15 5.16
C GLY A 66 -0.82 -5.25 4.46
N TYR A 67 -0.07 -4.86 3.44
CA TYR A 67 0.86 -5.73 2.74
C TYR A 67 2.12 -4.98 2.32
N TYR A 68 3.19 -5.71 2.09
CA TYR A 68 4.42 -5.22 1.47
C TYR A 68 4.77 -6.08 0.26
N GLN A 69 5.04 -5.44 -0.86
CA GLN A 69 5.59 -6.10 -2.04
C GLN A 69 7.11 -5.95 -2.02
N TYR A 70 7.83 -7.06 -1.90
CA TYR A 70 9.26 -7.07 -2.12
C TYR A 70 9.53 -6.91 -3.62
N ILE A 71 10.23 -5.84 -3.95
CA ILE A 71 10.75 -5.60 -5.30
C ILE A 71 12.24 -5.87 -5.20
N PRO A 72 12.75 -7.01 -5.73
CA PRO A 72 14.18 -7.21 -5.79
C PRO A 72 14.79 -6.08 -6.62
N LEU A 73 15.77 -5.39 -6.05
CA LEU A 73 16.66 -4.54 -6.81
C LEU A 73 17.37 -5.46 -7.80
N MET A 74 17.10 -5.32 -9.09
CA MET A 74 17.94 -5.97 -10.08
C MET A 74 19.36 -5.37 -9.94
N PRO A 75 20.41 -6.18 -9.92
CA PRO A 75 21.77 -5.68 -10.12
C PRO A 75 21.93 -5.04 -11.51
#